data_AF-A0A6V7KFI7-F1
#
_entry.id   AF-A0A6V7KFI7-F1
#
_cell.length_a   1.000
_cell.length_b   1.000
_cell.length_c   1.000
_cell.angle_alpha   90.00
_cell.angle_beta   90.00
_cell.angle_gamma   90.00
#
_symmetry.space_group_name_H-M   'P 1'
#
loop_
_entity.id
_entity.type
_entity.pdbx_description
1 polymer ?
#
loop_
_entity_poly.entity_id
_entity_poly.type
_entity_poly.pdbx_seq_one_letter_code
_entity_poly.pdbx_strand_id
1 'polypeptide(L)' 'AVPADIREALKAEADKCIAQTGADREVLARIKAGEQLEIDDKAKCFGACIMKATGM' A
#
# COMPACT_ATOMS: atom_id res chain seq x y z
N ALA A 1 -13.81 -3.64 10.35
CA ALA A 1 -13.95 -2.41 9.54
C ALA A 1 -12.86 -1.45 9.98
N VAL A 2 -12.10 -0.88 9.05
CA VAL A 2 -11.09 0.14 9.37
C VAL A 2 -11.81 1.46 9.69
N PRO A 3 -11.52 2.13 10.82
CA PRO A 3 -12.11 3.43 11.14
C PRO A 3 -11.87 4.46 10.02
N ALA A 4 -12.81 5.38 9.82
CA ALA A 4 -12.70 6.40 8.76
C ALA A 4 -11.42 7.26 8.90
N ASP A 5 -11.05 7.59 10.14
CA ASP A 5 -9.86 8.37 10.50
C ASP A 5 -8.55 7.65 10.08
N ILE A 6 -8.47 6.34 10.36
CA ILE A 6 -7.35 5.48 9.94
C ILE A 6 -7.29 5.37 8.41
N ARG A 7 -8.44 5.39 7.73
CA ARG A 7 -8.53 5.30 6.27
C ARG A 7 -7.93 6.53 5.57
N GLU A 8 -8.17 7.72 6.11
CA GLU A 8 -7.61 8.96 5.56
C GLU A 8 -6.10 9.05 5.79
N ALA A 9 -5.64 8.71 7.00
CA ALA A 9 -4.21 8.64 7.32
C ALA A 9 -3.47 7.61 6.43
N LEU A 10 -4.05 6.42 6.24
CA LEU A 10 -3.51 5.40 5.33
C LEU A 10 -3.45 5.86 3.88
N LYS A 11 -4.39 6.70 3.43
CA LYS A 11 -4.40 7.20 2.05
C LYS A 11 -3.26 8.17 1.80
N ALA A 12 -2.98 9.07 2.75
CA ALA A 12 -1.86 9.99 2.67
C ALA A 12 -0.51 9.26 2.71
N GLU A 13 -0.38 8.24 3.57
CA GLU A 13 0.83 7.40 3.59
C GLU A 13 0.97 6.51 2.37
N ALA A 14 -0.13 5.98 1.84
CA ALA A 14 -0.10 5.22 0.59
C ALA A 14 0.46 6.05 -0.56
N ASP A 15 0.03 7.30 -0.72
CA ASP A 15 0.55 8.18 -1.77
C ASP A 15 2.06 8.43 -1.63
N LYS A 16 2.56 8.63 -0.40
CA LYS A 16 4.00 8.75 -0.13
C LYS A 16 4.76 7.46 -0.39
N CYS A 17 4.22 6.31 0.02
CA CYS A 17 4.84 5.01 -0.19
C CYS A 17 4.89 4.67 -1.69
N ILE A 18 3.86 5.01 -2.47
CA ILE A 18 3.86 4.88 -3.93
C ILE A 18 4.97 5.76 -4.53
N ALA A 19 5.06 7.03 -4.12
CA ALA A 19 6.09 7.94 -4.62
C ALA A 19 7.53 7.48 -4.30
N GLN A 20 7.74 6.87 -3.12
CA GLN A 20 9.06 6.38 -2.69
C GLN A 20 9.47 5.07 -3.38
N THR A 21 8.53 4.15 -3.57
CA THR A 21 8.80 2.80 -4.07
C THR A 21 8.64 2.67 -5.58
N GLY A 22 7.93 3.61 -6.19
CA GLY A 22 7.53 3.54 -7.60
C GLY A 22 6.54 2.40 -7.88
N ALA A 23 5.82 1.94 -6.86
CA ALA A 23 4.81 0.90 -6.99
C ALA A 23 3.65 1.37 -7.89
N ASP A 24 3.17 0.47 -8.74
CA ASP A 24 2.08 0.78 -9.66
C ASP A 24 0.73 0.71 -8.94
N ARG A 25 -0.10 1.76 -9.08
CA ARG A 25 -1.41 1.82 -8.42
C ARG A 25 -2.35 0.72 -8.89
N GLU A 26 -2.26 0.32 -10.16
CA GLU A 26 -3.10 -0.75 -10.71
C GLU A 26 -2.71 -2.10 -10.09
N VAL A 27 -1.41 -2.37 -10.00
CA VAL A 27 -0.90 -3.58 -9.33
C VAL A 27 -1.31 -3.63 -7.85
N LEU A 28 -1.16 -2.51 -7.13
CA LEU A 28 -1.60 -2.43 -5.73
C LEU A 28 -3.11 -2.64 -5.57
N ALA A 29 -3.92 -2.15 -6.51
CA ALA A 29 -5.37 -2.38 -6.51
C ALA A 29 -5.71 -3.86 -6.73
N ARG A 30 -5.01 -4.54 -7.64
CA ARG A 30 -5.18 -5.98 -7.90
C ARG A 30 -4.73 -6.84 -6.72
N ILE A 31 -3.63 -6.47 -6.05
CA ILE A 31 -3.19 -7.11 -4.80
C ILE A 31 -4.26 -6.97 -3.73
N LYS A 32 -4.82 -5.78 -3.56
CA LYS A 32 -5.90 -5.52 -2.60
C LYS A 32 -7.17 -6.31 -2.93
N ALA A 33 -7.46 -6.51 -4.21
CA ALA A 33 -8.59 -7.32 -4.69
C ALA A 33 -8.34 -8.84 -4.60
N GLY A 34 -7.11 -9.27 -4.29
CA GLY A 34 -6.71 -10.69 -4.30
C GLY A 34 -6.58 -11.28 -5.70
N GLU A 35 -6.53 -10.42 -6.74
CA GLU A 35 -6.43 -10.82 -8.15
C GLU A 35 -4.99 -10.98 -8.63
N GLN A 36 -4.01 -10.56 -7.83
CA GLN A 36 -2.60 -10.64 -8.14
C GLN A 36 -1.98 -11.86 -7.46
N LEU A 37 -1.55 -12.86 -8.25
CA LEU A 37 -0.88 -14.07 -7.75
C LEU A 37 0.61 -13.83 -7.43
N GLU A 38 1.24 -12.89 -8.11
CA GLU A 38 2.65 -12.56 -7.93
C GLU A 38 2.81 -11.09 -7.53
N ILE A 39 3.42 -10.89 -6.36
CA ILE A 39 3.72 -9.56 -5.81
C ILE A 39 5.16 -9.21 -6.20
N ASP A 40 5.32 -8.18 -7.03
CA ASP A 40 6.63 -7.66 -7.43
C ASP A 40 7.34 -6.93 -6.28
N ASP A 41 8.65 -6.71 -6.42
CA ASP A 41 9.46 -6.11 -5.37
C ASP A 41 9.04 -4.68 -4.99
N LYS A 42 8.46 -3.90 -5.92
CA LYS A 42 7.98 -2.56 -5.61
C LYS A 42 6.72 -2.63 -4.76
N ALA A 43 5.81 -3.54 -5.07
CA ALA A 43 4.63 -3.80 -4.25
C ALA A 43 4.97 -4.34 -2.85
N LYS A 44 6.01 -5.19 -2.72
CA LYS A 44 6.55 -5.60 -1.41
C LYS A 44 7.11 -4.42 -0.62
N CYS A 45 7.92 -3.58 -1.26
CA CYS A 45 8.44 -2.36 -0.64
C CYS A 45 7.32 -1.39 -0.23
N PHE A 46 6.25 -1.29 -1.03
CA PHE A 46 5.07 -0.52 -0.66
C PHE A 46 4.41 -1.06 0.61
N GLY A 47 4.20 -2.38 0.69
CA GLY A 47 3.66 -3.04 1.88
C GLY A 47 4.51 -2.78 3.13
N ALA A 48 5.84 -2.89 3.01
CA ALA A 48 6.77 -2.59 4.10
C ALA A 48 6.71 -1.12 4.54
N CYS A 49 6.59 -0.19 3.58
CA CYS A 49 6.43 1.24 3.85
C CYS A 49 5.15 1.53 4.63
N ILE A 50 4.01 0.96 4.20
CA ILE A 50 2.74 1.09 4.90
C ILE A 50 2.82 0.53 6.33
N MET A 51 3.36 -0.68 6.51
CA MET A 51 3.49 -1.29 7.84
C MET A 51 4.30 -0.39 8.79
N LYS A 52 5.46 0.09 8.32
CA LYS A 52 6.30 1.03 9.06
C LYS A 52 5.57 2.33 9.42
N ALA A 53 4.77 2.87 8.51
CA ALA A 53 4.01 4.10 8.73
C ALA A 53 2.87 3.91 9.75
N THR A 54 2.28 2.72 9.80
CA THR A 54 1.22 2.35 10.76
C THR A 54 1.75 1.84 12.10
N GLY A 55 3.07 1.70 12.27
CA GLY A 55 3.69 1.16 13.48
C GLY A 55 3.49 -0.35 13.67
N MET A 56 3.24 -1.08 12.58
CA MET A 56 3.24 -2.55 12.54
C MET A 56 4.62 -3.09 12.19
#